data_AF-A0A4R7D0S2-F1
#
_entry.id   AF-A0A4R7D0S2-F1
#
_cell.length_a   1.000
_cell.length_b   1.000
_cell.length_c   1.000
_cell.angle_alpha   90.00
_cell.angle_beta   90.00
_cell.angle_gamma   90.00
#
_symmetry.space_group_name_H-M   'P 1'
#
loop_
_entity.id
_entity.type
_entity.pdbx_description
1 polymer ?
#
loop_
_entity_poly.entity_id
_entity_poly.type
_entity_poly.pdbx_seq_one_letter_code
_entity_poly.pdbx_strand_id
1 'polypeptide(L)'
;MPEFKDFKVEVLALYEAKKSRNELDDLLANPSPANLRDYCLIKLSEEPPPTDIEVFQKFFNPFKKKENIEVAIKTFNTGSLRALQKFILGQTQKPDDLLVKLLSILVDYQPRPFQYGKENTQTKPEELDDKGIRAVEGDQKDEDDLRSEETNQEGSEISIIEDFSKEEEETKGNSSGGDIPKPKDPETGDIDLLDEENRSTKKRKVALGGLTIVIITSFVGLIYPKKNCMCWDGDKFVAVYCQDKTQRNQIVGLDKDKLAFFRRITQPDTLGLKDVGHVWYSKIDNEVEFFTQPGLHPIKVDRSLKIATEHIIENHAGPKKKATKQIIETLADVE
;
A
#
# COMPACT_ATOMS: atom_id res chain seq x y z
N MET A 1 29.77 8.07 3.66
CA MET A 1 28.88 7.82 4.82
C MET A 1 28.16 6.50 4.57
N PRO A 2 27.83 5.71 5.60
CA PRO A 2 27.02 4.50 5.40
C PRO A 2 25.63 4.87 4.88
N GLU A 3 25.10 4.13 3.90
CA GLU A 3 23.72 4.33 3.46
C GLU A 3 22.75 3.52 4.33
N PHE A 4 21.49 3.98 4.41
CA PHE A 4 20.45 3.20 5.10
C PHE A 4 20.20 1.82 4.45
N LYS A 5 20.53 1.70 3.16
CA LYS A 5 20.56 0.45 2.41
C LYS A 5 21.55 -0.56 3.01
N ASP A 6 22.70 -0.10 3.48
CA ASP A 6 23.76 -0.95 4.05
C ASP A 6 23.31 -1.43 5.43
N PHE A 7 22.87 -0.51 6.30
CA PHE A 7 22.24 -0.82 7.60
C PHE A 7 21.12 -1.87 7.48
N LYS A 8 20.27 -1.77 6.46
CA LYS A 8 19.20 -2.75 6.19
C LYS A 8 19.73 -4.14 5.82
N VAL A 9 20.89 -4.25 5.18
CA VAL A 9 21.57 -5.52 4.91
C VAL A 9 22.23 -6.06 6.18
N GLU A 10 22.91 -5.21 6.95
CA GLU A 10 23.59 -5.58 8.20
C GLU A 10 22.63 -6.09 9.27
N VAL A 11 21.48 -5.43 9.46
CA VAL A 11 20.43 -5.84 10.42
C VAL A 11 19.83 -7.20 10.05
N LEU A 12 19.61 -7.48 8.76
CA LEU A 12 19.18 -8.81 8.31
C LEU A 12 20.28 -9.86 8.50
N ALA A 13 21.53 -9.54 8.17
CA ALA A 13 22.66 -10.44 8.35
C ALA A 13 22.85 -10.81 9.84
N LEU A 14 22.64 -9.87 10.77
CA LEU A 14 22.66 -10.18 12.22
C LEU A 14 21.49 -11.09 12.63
N TYR A 15 20.28 -10.88 12.09
CA TYR A 15 19.16 -11.78 12.32
C TYR A 15 19.49 -13.22 11.88
N GLU A 16 19.97 -13.38 10.65
CA GLU A 16 20.32 -14.70 10.09
C GLU A 16 21.50 -15.36 10.83
N ALA A 17 22.50 -14.57 11.23
CA ALA A 17 23.64 -15.03 12.02
C ALA A 17 23.27 -15.42 13.46
N LYS A 18 22.36 -14.70 14.13
CA LYS A 18 21.82 -15.14 15.43
C LYS A 18 20.93 -16.37 15.28
N LYS A 19 20.08 -16.42 14.24
CA LYS A 19 19.18 -17.56 13.99
C LYS A 19 19.92 -18.86 13.72
N SER A 20 20.94 -18.83 12.86
CA SER A 20 21.76 -20.01 12.52
C SER A 20 22.63 -20.51 13.68
N ARG A 21 22.96 -19.65 14.65
CA ARG A 21 23.64 -20.02 15.91
C ARG A 21 22.69 -20.36 17.05
N ASN A 22 21.37 -20.30 16.84
CA ASN A 22 20.33 -20.48 17.86
C ASN A 22 20.46 -19.51 19.05
N GLU A 23 20.84 -18.26 18.76
CA GLU A 23 21.00 -17.14 19.71
C GLU A 23 19.79 -16.18 19.73
N LEU A 24 18.68 -16.57 19.09
CA LEU A 24 17.42 -15.83 19.13
C LEU A 24 16.47 -16.44 20.15
N ASP A 25 15.69 -15.59 20.83
CA ASP A 25 14.48 -15.97 21.55
C ASP A 25 13.50 -16.72 20.63
N ASP A 26 12.76 -17.70 21.15
CA ASP A 26 11.84 -18.54 20.37
C ASP A 26 10.78 -17.74 19.59
N LEU A 27 10.33 -16.61 20.12
CA LEU A 27 9.36 -15.70 19.49
C LEU A 27 9.96 -15.00 18.27
N LEU A 28 11.25 -14.67 18.31
CA LEU A 28 11.96 -14.00 17.22
C LEU A 28 12.57 -15.01 16.23
N ALA A 29 12.98 -16.19 16.70
CA ALA A 29 13.37 -17.34 15.87
C ALA A 29 12.20 -17.80 14.99
N ASN A 30 10.97 -17.78 15.53
CA ASN A 30 9.73 -18.10 14.83
C ASN A 30 8.83 -16.86 14.71
N PRO A 31 9.15 -15.90 13.82
CA PRO A 31 8.55 -14.56 13.80
C PRO A 31 7.13 -14.57 13.23
N SER A 32 6.17 -15.09 14.00
CA SER A 32 4.73 -14.94 13.74
C SER A 32 4.31 -13.49 14.03
N PRO A 33 3.22 -12.97 13.42
CA PRO A 33 2.75 -11.61 13.72
C PRO A 33 2.28 -11.41 15.17
N ALA A 34 1.97 -12.49 15.90
CA ALA A 34 1.73 -12.43 17.35
C ALA A 34 3.05 -12.48 18.11
N ASN A 35 3.93 -13.43 17.78
CA ASN A 35 5.24 -13.58 18.42
C ASN A 35 6.08 -12.30 18.32
N LEU A 36 6.04 -11.61 17.18
CA LEU A 36 6.70 -10.31 16.98
C LEU A 36 6.11 -9.21 17.86
N ARG A 37 4.78 -9.17 18.09
CA ARG A 37 4.14 -8.23 19.02
C ARG A 37 4.58 -8.53 20.45
N ASP A 38 4.59 -9.80 20.83
CA ASP A 38 4.84 -10.25 22.19
C ASP A 38 6.33 -10.09 22.54
N TYR A 39 7.23 -10.31 21.58
CA TYR A 39 8.65 -9.96 21.72
C TYR A 39 8.92 -8.45 21.75
N CYS A 40 8.08 -7.62 21.10
CA CYS A 40 8.12 -6.16 21.30
C CYS A 40 7.73 -5.74 22.73
N LEU A 41 6.89 -6.50 23.43
CA LEU A 41 6.59 -6.25 24.85
C LEU A 41 7.77 -6.61 25.75
N ILE A 42 8.44 -7.74 25.48
CA ILE A 42 9.68 -8.12 26.17
C ILE A 42 10.73 -7.01 25.98
N LYS A 43 10.98 -6.59 24.74
CA LYS A 43 11.91 -5.49 24.44
C LYS A 43 11.50 -4.11 24.95
N LEU A 44 10.22 -3.90 25.32
CA LEU A 44 9.79 -2.70 26.05
C LEU A 44 10.04 -2.83 27.57
N SER A 45 9.94 -4.04 28.13
CA SER A 45 10.22 -4.31 29.55
C SER A 45 11.71 -4.34 29.90
N GLU A 46 12.60 -4.40 28.91
CA GLU A 46 14.06 -4.24 29.05
C GLU A 46 14.52 -2.77 29.23
N GLU A 47 13.59 -1.84 29.50
CA GLU A 47 13.84 -0.38 29.62
C GLU A 47 14.70 0.21 28.46
N PRO A 48 14.24 0.06 27.20
CA PRO A 48 15.01 0.47 26.02
C PRO A 48 15.23 2.00 25.98
N PRO A 49 16.30 2.48 25.32
CA PRO A 49 16.63 3.91 25.30
C PRO A 49 15.51 4.76 24.65
N PRO A 50 15.40 6.06 25.00
CA PRO A 50 14.34 6.93 24.46
C PRO A 50 14.23 6.95 22.93
N THR A 51 15.34 6.75 22.22
CA THR A 51 15.39 6.64 20.76
C THR A 51 14.72 5.38 20.21
N ASP A 52 14.76 4.27 20.95
CA ASP A 52 14.10 3.02 20.62
C ASP A 52 12.61 3.09 21.03
N ILE A 53 12.30 3.72 22.17
CA ILE A 53 10.94 4.08 22.58
C ILE A 53 10.24 4.94 21.50
N GLU A 54 10.94 5.90 20.88
CA GLU A 54 10.41 6.66 19.75
C GLU A 54 10.03 5.77 18.54
N VAL A 55 10.78 4.70 18.26
CA VAL A 55 10.48 3.77 17.17
C VAL A 55 9.23 2.95 17.51
N PHE A 56 9.12 2.43 18.75
CA PHE A 56 7.92 1.76 19.22
C PHE A 56 6.69 2.69 19.16
N GLN A 57 6.81 3.93 19.65
CA GLN A 57 5.74 4.93 19.59
C GLN A 57 5.28 5.21 18.14
N LYS A 58 6.22 5.39 17.21
CA LYS A 58 5.92 5.67 15.79
C LYS A 58 5.26 4.48 15.09
N PHE A 59 5.62 3.24 15.44
CA PHE A 59 5.05 2.04 14.81
C PHE A 59 3.69 1.66 15.40
N PHE A 60 3.59 1.61 16.73
CA PHE A 60 2.42 1.07 17.44
C PHE A 60 1.37 2.11 17.81
N ASN A 61 1.76 3.39 17.96
CA ASN A 61 0.88 4.47 18.43
C ASN A 61 1.16 5.83 17.72
N PRO A 62 1.25 5.90 16.37
CA PRO A 62 1.68 7.10 15.64
C PRO A 62 0.85 8.35 15.94
N PHE A 63 -0.44 8.17 16.27
CA PHE A 63 -1.39 9.24 16.57
C PHE A 63 -1.62 9.48 18.07
N LYS A 64 -0.82 8.88 18.97
CA LYS A 64 -0.96 8.98 20.44
C LYS A 64 -2.39 8.68 20.97
N LYS A 65 -3.12 7.77 20.31
CA LYS A 65 -4.51 7.38 20.65
C LYS A 65 -4.62 6.38 21.80
N LYS A 66 -3.49 5.90 22.32
CA LYS A 66 -3.40 5.01 23.49
C LYS A 66 -2.54 5.69 24.56
N GLU A 67 -2.98 5.56 25.81
CA GLU A 67 -2.39 6.18 27.01
C GLU A 67 -0.88 5.93 27.12
N ASN A 68 -0.44 4.69 26.88
CA ASN A 68 0.96 4.31 26.89
C ASN A 68 1.29 3.34 25.74
N ILE A 69 2.58 3.10 25.53
CA ILE A 69 3.11 2.27 24.42
C ILE A 69 2.83 0.78 24.67
N GLU A 70 2.84 0.32 25.91
CA GLU A 70 2.59 -1.08 26.26
C GLU A 70 1.16 -1.51 25.88
N VAL A 71 0.15 -0.70 26.25
CA VAL A 71 -1.25 -0.88 25.85
C VAL A 71 -1.40 -0.78 24.33
N ALA A 72 -0.64 0.10 23.66
CA ALA A 72 -0.64 0.19 22.21
C ALA A 72 -0.11 -1.08 21.53
N ILE A 73 1.01 -1.64 22.00
CA ILE A 73 1.56 -2.91 21.48
C ILE A 73 0.59 -4.06 21.78
N LYS A 74 0.11 -4.21 23.03
CA LYS A 74 -0.85 -5.26 23.42
C LYS A 74 -2.11 -5.27 22.55
N THR A 75 -2.68 -4.09 22.28
CA THR A 75 -3.91 -3.93 21.49
C THR A 75 -3.67 -3.74 19.98
N PHE A 76 -2.44 -3.89 19.50
CA PHE A 76 -2.10 -3.65 18.10
C PHE A 76 -2.66 -4.72 17.16
N ASN A 77 -3.21 -4.30 16.02
CA ASN A 77 -3.62 -5.22 14.98
C ASN A 77 -2.37 -5.83 14.30
N THR A 78 -2.17 -7.13 14.52
CA THR A 78 -1.01 -7.89 14.02
C THR A 78 -0.93 -7.95 12.48
N GLY A 79 -1.95 -7.48 11.76
CA GLY A 79 -1.94 -7.31 10.30
C GLY A 79 -0.72 -6.52 9.78
N SER A 80 -0.32 -5.44 10.47
CA SER A 80 0.86 -4.65 10.07
C SER A 80 2.19 -5.34 10.39
N LEU A 81 2.24 -6.18 11.42
CA LEU A 81 3.42 -7.01 11.74
C LEU A 81 3.67 -8.12 10.72
N ARG A 82 2.71 -8.42 9.83
CA ARG A 82 2.96 -9.26 8.64
C ARG A 82 3.97 -8.62 7.68
N ALA A 83 4.09 -7.29 7.65
CA ALA A 83 5.14 -6.62 6.87
C ALA A 83 6.53 -6.84 7.49
N LEU A 84 6.63 -6.77 8.82
CA LEU A 84 7.86 -7.09 9.57
C LEU A 84 8.28 -8.55 9.35
N GLN A 85 7.33 -9.49 9.51
CA GLN A 85 7.54 -10.91 9.21
C GLN A 85 8.05 -11.14 7.78
N LYS A 86 7.39 -10.54 6.77
CA LYS A 86 7.80 -10.69 5.36
C LYS A 86 9.15 -10.05 5.05
N PHE A 87 9.57 -9.04 5.81
CA PHE A 87 10.92 -8.47 5.70
C PHE A 87 11.96 -9.40 6.32
N ILE A 88 11.74 -9.87 7.55
CA ILE A 88 12.61 -10.83 8.27
C ILE A 88 12.81 -12.13 7.47
N LEU A 89 11.76 -12.62 6.80
CA LEU A 89 11.81 -13.84 5.98
C LEU A 89 12.31 -13.61 4.54
N GLY A 90 12.95 -12.48 4.24
CA GLY A 90 13.54 -12.16 2.93
C GLY A 90 12.54 -11.90 1.80
N GLN A 91 11.23 -12.00 2.06
CA GLN A 91 10.16 -11.85 1.05
C GLN A 91 9.95 -10.40 0.59
N THR A 92 10.54 -9.42 1.29
CA THR A 92 10.36 -7.98 1.02
C THR A 92 11.70 -7.29 0.72
N GLN A 93 11.97 -7.01 -0.56
CA GLN A 93 13.24 -6.37 -0.96
C GLN A 93 13.34 -4.89 -0.56
N LYS A 94 12.21 -4.18 -0.47
CA LYS A 94 12.11 -2.79 -0.02
C LYS A 94 11.11 -2.69 1.16
N PRO A 95 11.55 -2.95 2.40
CA PRO A 95 10.75 -2.66 3.58
C PRO A 95 10.64 -1.15 3.81
N ASP A 96 9.67 -0.76 4.64
CA ASP A 96 9.64 0.58 5.24
C ASP A 96 10.81 0.77 6.21
N ASP A 97 11.42 1.96 6.23
CA ASP A 97 12.47 2.38 7.15
C ASP A 97 12.19 2.04 8.62
N LEU A 98 10.94 2.21 9.05
CA LEU A 98 10.48 1.97 10.41
C LEU A 98 10.45 0.46 10.75
N LEU A 99 10.24 -0.42 9.76
CA LEU A 99 10.34 -1.87 9.94
C LEU A 99 11.80 -2.31 10.13
N VAL A 100 12.74 -1.69 9.43
CA VAL A 100 14.19 -1.97 9.59
C VAL A 100 14.67 -1.46 10.94
N LYS A 101 14.26 -0.24 11.33
CA LYS A 101 14.58 0.35 12.64
C LYS A 101 13.98 -0.49 13.77
N LEU A 102 12.71 -0.93 13.66
CA LEU A 102 12.10 -1.84 14.61
C LEU A 102 12.85 -3.18 14.70
N LEU A 103 13.19 -3.82 13.57
CA LEU A 103 13.98 -5.06 13.58
C LEU A 103 15.35 -4.86 14.25
N SER A 104 16.02 -3.72 14.02
CA SER A 104 17.33 -3.42 14.62
C SER A 104 17.29 -3.42 16.16
N ILE A 105 16.15 -3.05 16.76
CA ILE A 105 15.91 -3.14 18.21
C ILE A 105 15.73 -4.61 18.61
N LEU A 106 14.89 -5.36 17.89
CA LEU A 106 14.59 -6.75 18.24
C LEU A 106 15.82 -7.67 18.15
N VAL A 107 16.75 -7.44 17.22
CA VAL A 107 17.99 -8.25 17.10
C VAL A 107 19.17 -7.70 17.89
N ASP A 108 18.98 -6.62 18.64
CA ASP A 108 20.03 -5.85 19.32
C ASP A 108 21.18 -5.36 18.42
N TYR A 109 20.88 -4.94 17.19
CA TYR A 109 21.88 -4.35 16.30
C TYR A 109 22.39 -3.01 16.87
N GLN A 110 23.65 -2.65 16.59
CA GLN A 110 24.23 -1.36 16.95
C GLN A 110 25.12 -0.84 15.80
N PRO A 111 25.14 0.48 15.52
CA PRO A 111 24.40 1.54 16.22
C PRO A 111 22.91 1.57 15.84
N ARG A 112 22.02 1.73 16.83
CA ARG A 112 20.57 1.88 16.62
C ARG A 112 19.98 3.07 17.40
N PRO A 113 18.83 3.61 16.95
CA PRO A 113 18.27 3.46 15.60
C PRO A 113 19.17 4.19 14.60
N PHE A 114 19.18 3.78 13.33
CA PHE A 114 20.03 4.40 12.31
C PHE A 114 19.80 5.91 12.21
N GLN A 115 20.87 6.69 12.41
CA GLN A 115 20.88 8.14 12.28
C GLN A 115 21.54 8.55 10.96
N TYR A 116 20.83 9.32 10.14
CA TYR A 116 21.41 9.92 8.94
C TYR A 116 22.03 11.27 9.29
N GLY A 117 23.31 11.48 8.91
CA GLY A 117 23.89 12.82 8.82
C GLY A 117 24.04 13.64 10.11
N LYS A 118 24.08 13.01 11.29
CA LYS A 118 24.53 13.68 12.52
C LYS A 118 25.94 13.25 12.86
N GLU A 119 26.87 14.19 12.85
CA GLU A 119 28.24 13.98 13.32
C GLU A 119 28.27 13.90 14.85
N ASN A 120 29.09 12.98 15.36
CA ASN A 120 29.78 13.02 16.65
C ASN A 120 29.10 13.75 17.83
N THR A 121 28.20 13.04 18.53
CA THR A 121 28.22 13.12 20.00
C THR A 121 28.81 11.82 20.55
N GLN A 122 30.13 11.80 20.74
CA GLN A 122 30.78 10.75 21.55
C GLN A 122 30.53 11.03 23.04
N THR A 123 29.36 10.70 23.57
CA THR A 123 29.17 10.59 25.02
C THR A 123 29.60 9.20 25.49
N LYS A 124 30.87 9.10 25.86
CA LYS A 124 31.39 8.01 26.71
C LYS A 124 30.60 8.01 28.04
N PRO A 125 30.38 6.86 28.70
CA PRO A 125 29.68 6.84 29.99
C PRO A 125 30.44 7.64 31.06
N GLU A 126 29.69 8.35 31.89
CA GLU A 126 30.16 8.99 33.11
C GLU A 126 29.15 8.67 34.22
N GLU A 127 29.64 8.30 35.40
CA GLU A 127 28.83 7.77 36.51
C GLU A 127 28.48 8.87 37.51
N LEU A 128 27.24 8.83 38.01
CA LEU A 128 26.81 9.19 39.37
C LEU A 128 27.45 10.41 40.08
N ASP A 129 26.63 11.43 40.36
CA ASP A 129 26.51 11.90 41.74
C ASP A 129 25.06 12.24 42.14
N ASP A 130 24.87 12.51 43.44
CA ASP A 130 23.57 12.64 44.12
C ASP A 130 23.52 13.93 44.95
N LYS A 131 22.53 14.79 44.64
CA LYS A 131 21.58 15.40 45.62
C LYS A 131 20.61 16.38 44.92
N GLY A 132 19.33 16.28 45.26
CA GLY A 132 18.33 17.30 44.91
C GLY A 132 18.05 18.29 46.04
N ILE A 133 17.34 19.38 45.74
CA ILE A 133 16.62 20.25 46.68
C ILE A 133 15.42 20.90 45.97
N ARG A 134 14.47 21.47 46.73
CA ARG A 134 13.09 21.77 46.27
C ARG A 134 12.87 23.23 45.82
N ALA A 135 11.94 23.37 44.87
CA ALA A 135 10.87 24.37 44.73
C ALA A 135 11.12 25.87 45.04
N VAL A 136 10.74 26.72 44.07
CA VAL A 136 10.21 28.09 44.26
C VAL A 136 9.05 28.29 43.27
N GLU A 137 8.00 29.01 43.68
CA GLU A 137 6.81 29.37 42.88
C GLU A 137 6.91 30.81 42.32
N GLY A 138 6.01 31.16 41.40
CA GLY A 138 5.89 32.49 40.77
C GLY A 138 5.64 32.33 39.26
N ASP A 139 4.40 32.41 38.81
CA ASP A 139 3.72 33.66 38.39
C ASP A 139 4.24 34.21 37.04
N GLN A 140 3.40 34.64 36.09
CA GLN A 140 1.98 34.48 35.77
C GLN A 140 1.76 35.24 34.42
N LYS A 141 0.52 35.30 33.90
CA LYS A 141 0.05 36.26 32.85
C LYS A 141 0.49 36.03 31.40
N ASP A 142 -0.35 36.27 30.39
CA ASP A 142 -1.83 36.33 30.26
C ASP A 142 -2.11 35.67 28.87
N GLU A 143 -3.02 34.70 28.70
CA GLU A 143 -4.44 34.80 28.28
C GLU A 143 -4.74 35.29 26.83
N ASP A 144 -5.94 34.94 26.35
CA ASP A 144 -6.57 35.10 25.01
C ASP A 144 -5.99 34.26 23.85
N ASP A 145 -6.57 33.12 23.43
CA ASP A 145 -7.95 32.70 23.11
C ASP A 145 -8.47 33.11 21.71
N LEU A 146 -8.73 32.09 20.87
CA LEU A 146 -10.09 31.92 20.33
C LEU A 146 -10.35 30.47 19.88
N ARG A 147 -11.54 29.97 20.20
CA ARG A 147 -12.02 28.59 19.97
C ARG A 147 -13.26 28.57 19.09
N SER A 148 -13.30 27.69 18.09
CA SER A 148 -14.53 27.16 17.48
C SER A 148 -14.23 25.94 16.58
N GLU A 149 -15.13 24.98 16.35
CA GLU A 149 -16.30 24.50 17.09
C GLU A 149 -16.60 23.07 16.57
N GLU A 150 -16.84 22.09 17.45
CA GLU A 150 -17.42 20.80 17.06
C GLU A 150 -18.68 20.56 17.89
N THR A 151 -19.82 20.44 17.20
CA THR A 151 -21.15 20.24 17.81
C THR A 151 -21.55 18.77 17.70
N ASN A 152 -21.79 18.13 18.84
CA ASN A 152 -22.29 16.75 18.90
C ASN A 152 -23.74 16.65 18.39
N GLN A 153 -24.06 15.54 17.74
CA GLN A 153 -25.40 14.94 17.79
C GLN A 153 -25.25 13.45 18.08
N GLU A 154 -25.96 12.98 19.11
CA GLU A 154 -26.00 11.58 19.53
C GLU A 154 -27.18 10.84 18.87
N GLY A 155 -27.15 9.51 18.92
CA GLY A 155 -28.37 8.72 19.05
C GLY A 155 -28.90 8.00 17.80
N SER A 156 -28.36 6.82 17.54
CA SER A 156 -29.20 5.60 17.48
C SER A 156 -28.34 4.36 17.66
N GLU A 157 -28.59 3.60 18.72
CA GLU A 157 -28.27 2.18 18.73
C GLU A 157 -29.23 1.43 17.80
N ILE A 158 -28.84 0.24 17.35
CA ILE A 158 -29.72 -0.92 17.17
C ILE A 158 -28.83 -2.17 17.21
N SER A 159 -29.22 -3.14 18.03
CA SER A 159 -28.55 -4.43 18.17
C SER A 159 -29.49 -5.55 17.73
N ILE A 160 -28.98 -6.47 16.91
CA ILE A 160 -29.59 -7.78 16.66
C ILE A 160 -28.46 -8.83 16.69
N ILE A 161 -28.76 -10.01 17.23
CA ILE A 161 -27.83 -11.09 17.59
C ILE A 161 -28.23 -12.36 16.83
N GLU A 162 -27.25 -13.25 16.61
CA GLU A 162 -27.38 -14.63 16.06
C GLU A 162 -27.86 -14.72 14.59
N ASP A 163 -27.05 -15.28 13.68
CA ASP A 163 -26.63 -16.68 13.51
C ASP A 163 -27.69 -17.56 12.84
N PHE A 164 -27.36 -18.05 11.64
CA PHE A 164 -27.71 -19.41 11.26
C PHE A 164 -26.73 -19.98 10.24
N SER A 165 -26.12 -21.12 10.56
CA SER A 165 -25.25 -21.87 9.67
C SER A 165 -26.02 -22.98 8.94
N LYS A 166 -25.93 -23.06 7.60
CA LYS A 166 -25.72 -24.35 6.87
C LYS A 166 -25.52 -24.25 5.35
N GLU A 167 -24.93 -25.31 4.81
CA GLU A 167 -24.77 -25.63 3.38
C GLU A 167 -26.05 -26.24 2.77
N GLU A 168 -26.19 -26.22 1.43
CA GLU A 168 -26.08 -27.44 0.59
C GLU A 168 -26.10 -27.12 -0.93
N GLU A 169 -26.09 -28.15 -1.79
CA GLU A 169 -25.54 -28.16 -3.15
C GLU A 169 -26.50 -27.88 -4.35
N GLU A 170 -25.91 -27.98 -5.55
CA GLU A 170 -26.49 -27.86 -6.91
C GLU A 170 -27.93 -28.36 -7.13
N THR A 171 -28.60 -27.75 -8.12
CA THR A 171 -29.24 -28.52 -9.21
C THR A 171 -28.98 -27.87 -10.59
N LYS A 172 -28.93 -28.69 -11.64
CA LYS A 172 -28.76 -28.25 -13.05
C LYS A 172 -30.12 -28.22 -13.77
N GLY A 173 -30.34 -27.23 -14.63
CA GLY A 173 -31.50 -27.16 -15.52
C GLY A 173 -31.20 -26.44 -16.84
N ASN A 174 -31.36 -27.13 -17.97
CA ASN A 174 -31.26 -26.56 -19.31
C ASN A 174 -32.62 -26.05 -19.82
N SER A 175 -32.64 -25.01 -20.65
CA SER A 175 -32.97 -25.12 -22.10
C SER A 175 -33.47 -23.81 -22.72
N SER A 176 -32.99 -23.50 -23.95
CA SER A 176 -33.63 -22.69 -25.03
C SER A 176 -34.18 -21.27 -24.75
N GLY A 177 -34.04 -20.28 -25.63
CA GLY A 177 -33.39 -20.20 -26.94
C GLY A 177 -33.92 -18.98 -27.74
N GLY A 178 -33.13 -18.43 -28.67
CA GLY A 178 -33.55 -17.28 -29.51
C GLY A 178 -32.42 -16.56 -30.26
N ASP A 179 -32.10 -17.04 -31.46
CA ASP A 179 -32.02 -16.33 -32.77
C ASP A 179 -31.96 -14.76 -32.73
N ILE A 180 -31.23 -13.98 -33.56
CA ILE A 180 -30.49 -14.11 -34.87
C ILE A 180 -29.92 -12.68 -35.21
N PRO A 181 -29.07 -12.35 -36.23
CA PRO A 181 -28.15 -13.09 -37.13
C PRO A 181 -26.66 -12.59 -37.10
N LYS A 182 -25.80 -13.15 -37.98
CA LYS A 182 -24.45 -12.66 -38.36
C LYS A 182 -24.41 -12.15 -39.83
N PRO A 183 -23.70 -11.05 -40.14
CA PRO A 183 -22.95 -10.85 -41.38
C PRO A 183 -21.42 -10.86 -41.10
N LYS A 184 -20.50 -11.04 -42.04
CA LYS A 184 -20.36 -11.76 -43.31
C LYS A 184 -19.02 -11.22 -43.85
N ASP A 185 -18.01 -12.07 -43.82
CA ASP A 185 -16.66 -11.81 -44.31
C ASP A 185 -16.66 -11.88 -45.86
N PRO A 186 -15.67 -11.27 -46.53
CA PRO A 186 -14.53 -12.07 -47.04
C PRO A 186 -13.21 -11.27 -46.88
N GLU A 187 -12.03 -11.56 -47.45
CA GLU A 187 -11.45 -12.46 -48.48
C GLU A 187 -10.07 -12.96 -47.94
N THR A 188 -9.18 -13.74 -48.58
CA THR A 188 -9.09 -14.82 -49.61
C THR A 188 -7.56 -15.05 -49.78
N GLY A 189 -7.06 -16.28 -50.02
CA GLY A 189 -5.62 -16.50 -50.29
C GLY A 189 -5.05 -17.89 -49.94
N ASP A 190 -5.35 -18.91 -50.75
CA ASP A 190 -4.42 -19.66 -51.64
C ASP A 190 -2.95 -19.85 -51.16
N ILE A 191 -2.26 -21.02 -51.22
CA ILE A 191 -2.44 -22.42 -51.71
C ILE A 191 -1.39 -23.32 -50.95
N ASP A 192 -1.09 -24.63 -51.13
CA ASP A 192 -1.33 -25.75 -52.08
C ASP A 192 -1.41 -27.09 -51.26
N LEU A 193 -2.06 -28.20 -51.65
CA LEU A 193 -1.76 -29.26 -52.65
C LEU A 193 -0.46 -30.08 -52.51
N LEU A 194 -0.59 -31.33 -52.01
CA LEU A 194 -0.15 -32.65 -52.56
C LEU A 194 -0.99 -33.74 -51.83
N ASP A 195 -1.75 -34.63 -52.49
CA ASP A 195 -1.38 -35.90 -53.19
C ASP A 195 -0.73 -36.99 -52.31
N GLU A 196 -1.12 -38.29 -52.36
CA GLU A 196 -2.22 -38.97 -53.10
C GLU A 196 -2.68 -40.28 -52.37
N GLU A 197 -3.53 -41.09 -53.02
CA GLU A 197 -4.13 -42.39 -52.65
C GLU A 197 -3.55 -43.24 -51.49
N ASN A 198 -4.47 -43.80 -50.66
CA ASN A 198 -4.68 -45.26 -50.72
C ASN A 198 -6.10 -45.72 -50.31
N ARG A 199 -6.36 -47.01 -50.52
CA ARG A 199 -7.67 -47.59 -50.84
C ARG A 199 -8.20 -48.53 -49.75
N SER A 200 -9.54 -48.68 -49.74
CA SER A 200 -10.26 -49.89 -49.29
C SER A 200 -10.52 -50.17 -47.79
N THR A 201 -11.82 -50.12 -47.46
CA THR A 201 -12.59 -51.07 -46.60
C THR A 201 -12.40 -51.16 -45.07
N LYS A 202 -13.50 -50.76 -44.38
CA LYS A 202 -14.18 -51.42 -43.25
C LYS A 202 -13.55 -51.45 -41.83
N LYS A 203 -14.22 -50.67 -40.96
CA LYS A 203 -14.55 -50.90 -39.52
C LYS A 203 -13.49 -50.55 -38.44
N ARG A 204 -13.81 -49.47 -37.69
CA ARG A 204 -13.56 -49.23 -36.25
C ARG A 204 -12.15 -49.51 -35.67
N LYS A 205 -11.32 -48.45 -35.60
CA LYS A 205 -10.51 -48.11 -34.40
C LYS A 205 -10.34 -46.59 -34.22
N VAL A 206 -11.44 -45.84 -34.16
CA VAL A 206 -11.42 -44.40 -33.76
C VAL A 206 -11.82 -44.31 -32.29
N ALA A 207 -10.84 -44.46 -31.39
CA ALA A 207 -11.08 -44.48 -29.93
C ALA A 207 -9.86 -44.02 -29.09
N LEU A 208 -8.99 -43.14 -29.61
CA LEU A 208 -7.87 -42.58 -28.83
C LEU A 208 -7.45 -41.14 -29.17
N GLY A 209 -8.07 -40.49 -30.18
CA GLY A 209 -7.75 -39.10 -30.54
C GLY A 209 -8.53 -38.02 -29.77
N GLY A 210 -9.77 -38.32 -29.35
CA GLY A 210 -10.59 -37.33 -28.62
C GLY A 210 -10.03 -36.99 -27.24
N LEU A 211 -9.54 -38.00 -26.51
CA LEU A 211 -8.99 -37.81 -25.17
C LEU A 211 -7.71 -36.96 -25.20
N THR A 212 -6.80 -37.21 -26.15
CA THR A 212 -5.56 -36.44 -26.27
C THR A 212 -5.82 -34.98 -26.66
N ILE A 213 -6.78 -34.71 -27.56
CA ILE A 213 -7.15 -33.33 -27.93
C ILE A 213 -7.79 -32.58 -26.75
N VAL A 214 -8.69 -33.22 -25.99
CA VAL A 214 -9.29 -32.62 -24.78
C VAL A 214 -8.25 -32.39 -23.66
N ILE A 215 -7.30 -33.31 -23.51
CA ILE A 215 -6.15 -33.11 -22.60
C ILE A 215 -5.31 -31.92 -23.06
N ILE A 216 -4.96 -31.82 -24.35
CA ILE A 216 -4.14 -30.72 -24.87
C ILE A 216 -4.83 -29.36 -24.68
N THR A 217 -6.13 -29.22 -25.00
CA THR A 217 -6.85 -27.94 -24.80
C THR A 217 -7.01 -27.59 -23.33
N SER A 218 -7.23 -28.59 -22.46
CA SER A 218 -7.26 -28.40 -21.00
C SER A 218 -5.90 -27.94 -20.44
N PHE A 219 -4.80 -28.59 -20.85
CA PHE A 219 -3.44 -28.20 -20.45
C PHE A 219 -3.06 -26.81 -20.95
N VAL A 220 -3.43 -26.43 -22.17
CA VAL A 220 -3.19 -25.07 -22.69
C VAL A 220 -3.89 -24.02 -21.82
N GLY A 221 -5.11 -24.29 -21.35
CA GLY A 221 -5.84 -23.42 -20.41
C GLY A 221 -5.22 -23.32 -19.00
N LEU A 222 -4.39 -24.29 -18.60
CA LEU A 222 -3.60 -24.29 -17.37
C LEU A 222 -2.25 -23.57 -17.52
N ILE A 223 -1.67 -23.58 -18.72
CA ILE A 223 -0.31 -23.06 -18.98
C ILE A 223 -0.30 -21.55 -19.27
N TYR A 224 -1.37 -20.99 -19.84
CA TYR A 224 -1.43 -19.54 -20.08
C TYR A 224 -1.51 -18.74 -18.75
N PRO A 225 -0.50 -17.90 -18.43
CA PRO A 225 -0.55 -17.08 -17.23
C PRO A 225 -1.69 -16.05 -17.33
N LYS A 226 -2.42 -15.87 -16.24
CA LYS A 226 -3.49 -14.86 -16.15
C LYS A 226 -2.93 -13.54 -15.61
N LYS A 227 -3.41 -12.42 -16.16
CA LYS A 227 -3.07 -11.07 -15.70
C LYS A 227 -3.83 -10.75 -14.41
N ASN A 228 -3.41 -11.36 -13.30
CA ASN A 228 -4.03 -11.24 -11.98
C ASN A 228 -3.45 -10.08 -11.13
N CYS A 229 -2.59 -9.25 -11.73
CA CYS A 229 -2.00 -8.08 -11.10
C CYS A 229 -2.15 -6.84 -11.98
N MET A 230 -1.92 -5.67 -11.41
CA MET A 230 -1.90 -4.39 -12.10
C MET A 230 -0.72 -3.54 -11.64
N CYS A 231 -0.27 -2.61 -12.48
CA CYS A 231 0.69 -1.58 -12.11
C CYS A 231 0.23 -0.21 -12.61
N TRP A 232 0.75 0.85 -12.01
CA TRP A 232 0.55 2.22 -12.48
C TRP A 232 1.37 2.47 -13.76
N ASP A 233 0.76 2.96 -14.84
CA ASP A 233 1.47 3.32 -16.09
C ASP A 233 1.96 4.78 -16.11
N GLY A 234 1.43 5.63 -15.21
CA GLY A 234 1.65 7.09 -15.19
C GLY A 234 0.34 7.88 -15.34
N ASP A 235 -0.73 7.24 -15.78
CA ASP A 235 -2.06 7.82 -16.03
C ASP A 235 -3.17 6.99 -15.35
N LYS A 236 -3.02 5.67 -15.30
CA LYS A 236 -4.01 4.71 -14.78
C LYS A 236 -3.34 3.43 -14.31
N PHE A 237 -4.13 2.53 -13.72
CA PHE A 237 -3.70 1.14 -13.55
C PHE A 237 -3.89 0.35 -14.85
N VAL A 238 -2.93 -0.54 -15.15
CA VAL A 238 -2.97 -1.45 -16.31
C VAL A 238 -2.70 -2.89 -15.88
N ALA A 239 -3.40 -3.85 -16.50
CA ALA A 239 -3.31 -5.27 -16.11
C ALA A 239 -2.04 -5.94 -16.67
N VAL A 240 -1.27 -6.55 -15.76
CA VAL A 240 0.04 -7.16 -16.01
C VAL A 240 0.16 -8.54 -15.35
N TYR A 241 1.21 -9.27 -15.68
CA TYR A 241 1.53 -10.53 -15.01
C TYR A 241 2.22 -10.25 -13.67
N CYS A 242 1.83 -10.96 -12.61
CA CYS A 242 2.37 -10.74 -11.26
C CYS A 242 3.88 -11.00 -11.09
N GLN A 243 4.51 -11.63 -12.09
CA GLN A 243 5.94 -11.96 -12.13
C GLN A 243 6.72 -11.09 -13.14
N ASP A 244 6.07 -10.09 -13.76
CA ASP A 244 6.71 -9.17 -14.69
C ASP A 244 7.75 -8.30 -13.95
N LYS A 245 9.00 -8.34 -14.42
CA LYS A 245 10.12 -7.56 -13.85
C LYS A 245 10.47 -6.32 -14.68
N THR A 246 9.75 -6.06 -15.76
CA THR A 246 9.98 -4.91 -16.65
C THR A 246 9.27 -3.63 -16.18
N GLN A 247 8.26 -3.76 -15.32
CA GLN A 247 7.49 -2.64 -14.80
C GLN A 247 8.32 -1.80 -13.84
N ARG A 248 8.38 -0.48 -14.09
CA ARG A 248 9.12 0.48 -13.23
C ARG A 248 8.41 0.77 -11.91
N ASN A 249 7.08 0.71 -11.93
CA ASN A 249 6.20 1.01 -10.80
C ASN A 249 5.79 -0.28 -10.09
N GLN A 250 5.32 -0.17 -8.85
CA GLN A 250 4.94 -1.33 -8.05
C GLN A 250 3.81 -2.12 -8.71
N ILE A 251 4.01 -3.43 -8.86
CA ILE A 251 2.95 -4.38 -9.21
C ILE A 251 2.18 -4.72 -7.94
N VAL A 252 0.85 -4.54 -8.00
CA VAL A 252 -0.10 -4.87 -6.93
C VAL A 252 -1.13 -5.89 -7.44
N GLY A 253 -1.85 -6.55 -6.53
CA GLY A 253 -2.96 -7.43 -6.91
C GLY A 253 -4.03 -6.69 -7.72
N LEU A 254 -4.64 -7.37 -8.70
CA LEU A 254 -5.61 -6.72 -9.58
C LEU A 254 -6.90 -6.37 -8.82
N ASP A 255 -7.17 -5.08 -8.79
CA ASP A 255 -8.40 -4.47 -8.27
C ASP A 255 -9.19 -3.96 -9.49
N LYS A 256 -10.40 -4.51 -9.69
CA LYS A 256 -11.18 -4.25 -10.92
C LYS A 256 -11.65 -2.80 -11.00
N ASP A 257 -11.99 -2.21 -9.87
CA ASP A 257 -12.57 -0.87 -9.81
C ASP A 257 -11.48 0.18 -10.00
N LYS A 258 -10.29 -0.04 -9.42
CA LYS A 258 -9.11 0.79 -9.73
C LYS A 258 -8.65 0.64 -11.17
N LEU A 259 -8.67 -0.57 -11.73
CA LEU A 259 -8.31 -0.83 -13.14
C LEU A 259 -9.26 -0.12 -14.13
N ALA A 260 -10.55 -0.02 -13.80
CA ALA A 260 -11.53 0.65 -14.66
C ALA A 260 -11.55 2.19 -14.45
N PHE A 261 -11.57 2.64 -13.20
CA PHE A 261 -12.00 4.01 -12.84
C PHE A 261 -10.91 4.89 -12.23
N PHE A 262 -9.85 4.34 -11.63
CA PHE A 262 -8.79 5.13 -10.97
C PHE A 262 -7.77 5.64 -11.99
N ARG A 263 -7.77 6.96 -12.22
CA ARG A 263 -6.98 7.67 -13.23
C ARG A 263 -6.45 8.98 -12.67
N ARG A 264 -5.33 9.45 -13.19
CA ARG A 264 -4.81 10.81 -12.97
C ARG A 264 -5.49 11.75 -13.97
N ILE A 265 -5.79 12.96 -13.53
CA ILE A 265 -6.38 14.01 -14.37
C ILE A 265 -5.25 14.80 -14.99
N THR A 266 -4.88 14.41 -16.22
CA THR A 266 -3.72 14.95 -16.95
C THR A 266 -3.91 16.36 -17.50
N GLN A 267 -5.13 16.91 -17.43
CA GLN A 267 -5.47 18.29 -17.78
C GLN A 267 -6.20 18.96 -16.59
N PRO A 268 -5.48 19.37 -15.51
CA PRO A 268 -6.09 20.02 -14.35
C PRO A 268 -6.85 21.30 -14.71
N ASP A 269 -6.44 21.97 -15.79
CA ASP A 269 -7.06 23.18 -16.34
C ASP A 269 -8.50 22.99 -16.85
N THR A 270 -8.96 21.74 -17.01
CA THR A 270 -10.36 21.40 -17.37
C THR A 270 -11.30 21.32 -16.16
N LEU A 271 -10.76 21.34 -14.93
CA LEU A 271 -11.54 21.26 -13.68
C LEU A 271 -12.18 22.61 -13.32
N GLY A 272 -13.22 22.57 -12.49
CA GLY A 272 -13.88 23.75 -11.94
C GLY A 272 -14.75 23.44 -10.73
N LEU A 273 -15.58 24.39 -10.34
CA LEU A 273 -16.39 24.31 -9.12
C LEU A 273 -17.33 23.08 -9.08
N LYS A 274 -17.75 22.60 -10.26
CA LYS A 274 -18.54 21.35 -10.43
C LYS A 274 -17.82 20.08 -9.94
N ASP A 275 -16.48 20.09 -9.96
CA ASP A 275 -15.63 18.92 -9.67
C ASP A 275 -15.19 18.89 -8.19
N VAL A 276 -15.45 19.96 -7.43
CA VAL A 276 -15.27 20.02 -5.98
C VAL A 276 -16.08 18.91 -5.32
N GLY A 277 -15.46 18.19 -4.39
CA GLY A 277 -16.06 17.00 -3.76
C GLY A 277 -16.04 15.72 -4.62
N HIS A 278 -15.80 15.82 -5.94
CA HIS A 278 -15.92 14.73 -6.90
C HIS A 278 -14.58 14.29 -7.52
N VAL A 279 -13.51 15.06 -7.29
CA VAL A 279 -12.12 14.67 -7.60
C VAL A 279 -11.26 14.70 -6.35
N TRP A 280 -10.17 13.93 -6.38
CA TRP A 280 -9.20 13.83 -5.28
C TRP A 280 -7.85 14.37 -5.72
N TYR A 281 -7.02 14.80 -4.77
CA TYR A 281 -5.70 15.35 -5.05
C TYR A 281 -4.63 14.85 -4.07
N SER A 282 -3.37 14.96 -4.49
CA SER A 282 -2.20 14.87 -3.62
C SER A 282 -1.34 16.11 -3.83
N LYS A 283 -0.79 16.67 -2.75
CA LYS A 283 0.23 17.73 -2.81
C LYS A 283 1.56 17.16 -2.34
N ILE A 284 2.53 17.15 -3.25
CA ILE A 284 3.84 16.51 -3.08
C ILE A 284 4.88 17.49 -3.59
N ASP A 285 5.85 17.85 -2.76
CA ASP A 285 7.02 18.66 -3.17
C ASP A 285 6.61 19.99 -3.88
N ASN A 286 5.49 20.56 -3.41
CA ASN A 286 4.69 21.68 -3.94
C ASN A 286 3.92 21.47 -5.26
N GLU A 287 4.17 20.40 -6.00
CA GLU A 287 3.32 19.98 -7.12
C GLU A 287 2.00 19.38 -6.63
N VAL A 288 0.94 19.46 -7.46
CA VAL A 288 -0.39 18.92 -7.15
C VAL A 288 -0.88 18.04 -8.29
N GLU A 289 -1.10 16.77 -7.99
CA GLU A 289 -1.72 15.81 -8.90
C GLU A 289 -3.18 15.57 -8.52
N PHE A 290 -4.05 15.49 -9.53
CA PHE A 290 -5.49 15.26 -9.39
C PHE A 290 -5.88 13.87 -9.91
N PHE A 291 -6.93 13.28 -9.33
CA PHE A 291 -7.34 11.89 -9.57
C PHE A 291 -8.87 11.72 -9.54
N THR A 292 -9.36 10.74 -10.29
CA THR A 292 -10.80 10.45 -10.48
C THR A 292 -11.44 9.59 -9.38
N GLN A 293 -10.67 9.12 -8.40
CA GLN A 293 -11.11 8.19 -7.36
C GLN A 293 -10.38 8.43 -6.02
N PRO A 294 -11.01 8.08 -4.88
CA PRO A 294 -10.34 8.08 -3.58
C PRO A 294 -9.32 6.94 -3.47
N GLY A 295 -8.38 7.06 -2.53
CA GLY A 295 -7.49 5.96 -2.17
C GLY A 295 -6.11 6.42 -1.71
N LEU A 296 -5.10 5.60 -2.00
CA LEU A 296 -3.69 5.92 -1.82
C LEU A 296 -3.08 6.36 -3.15
N HIS A 297 -2.12 7.26 -3.08
CA HIS A 297 -1.41 7.78 -4.23
C HIS A 297 -0.55 6.68 -4.89
N PRO A 298 -0.61 6.50 -6.23
CA PRO A 298 -0.11 5.28 -6.89
C PRO A 298 1.42 5.13 -6.91
N ILE A 299 2.16 6.21 -6.62
CA ILE A 299 3.63 6.19 -6.49
C ILE A 299 4.05 6.29 -5.01
N LYS A 300 3.80 7.43 -4.36
CA LYS A 300 3.99 7.64 -2.91
C LYS A 300 2.82 7.03 -2.09
N VAL A 301 2.80 5.70 -1.94
CA VAL A 301 1.70 4.91 -1.32
C VAL A 301 1.44 5.27 0.16
N ASP A 302 2.37 5.95 0.83
CA ASP A 302 2.21 6.55 2.15
C ASP A 302 1.16 7.69 2.20
N ARG A 303 0.79 8.25 1.04
CA ARG A 303 -0.15 9.38 0.94
C ARG A 303 -1.54 8.92 0.55
N SER A 304 -2.52 9.22 1.40
CA SER A 304 -3.92 9.24 1.01
C SER A 304 -4.22 10.44 0.10
N LEU A 305 -5.06 10.20 -0.92
CA LEU A 305 -5.60 11.26 -1.76
C LEU A 305 -6.71 12.00 -1.00
N LYS A 306 -6.58 13.32 -0.91
CA LYS A 306 -7.56 14.19 -0.23
C LYS A 306 -8.67 14.59 -1.20
N ILE A 307 -9.89 14.74 -0.69
CA ILE A 307 -11.00 15.29 -1.47
C ILE A 307 -10.69 16.75 -1.87
N ALA A 308 -10.89 17.12 -3.13
CA ALA A 308 -10.58 18.46 -3.61
C ALA A 308 -11.64 19.47 -3.15
N THR A 309 -11.18 20.52 -2.44
CA THR A 309 -12.00 21.68 -2.07
C THR A 309 -11.94 22.75 -3.16
N GLU A 310 -12.90 23.67 -3.16
CA GLU A 310 -12.94 24.85 -4.04
C GLU A 310 -11.60 25.60 -4.08
N HIS A 311 -11.03 25.92 -2.92
CA HIS A 311 -9.72 26.56 -2.78
C HIS A 311 -8.57 25.79 -3.45
N ILE A 312 -8.60 24.45 -3.46
CA ILE A 312 -7.58 23.64 -4.13
C ILE A 312 -7.80 23.65 -5.65
N ILE A 313 -9.04 23.61 -6.11
CA ILE A 313 -9.37 23.72 -7.54
C ILE A 313 -8.98 25.10 -8.07
N GLU A 314 -9.33 26.20 -7.39
CA GLU A 314 -9.01 27.56 -7.87
C GLU A 314 -7.51 27.89 -7.86
N ASN A 315 -6.73 27.37 -6.90
CA ASN A 315 -5.30 27.69 -6.79
C ASN A 315 -4.36 26.73 -7.54
N HIS A 316 -4.80 25.50 -7.81
CA HIS A 316 -3.95 24.45 -8.39
C HIS A 316 -4.53 23.81 -9.67
N ALA A 317 -5.74 24.18 -10.10
CA ALA A 317 -6.40 23.63 -11.27
C ALA A 317 -7.21 24.71 -12.03
N GLY A 318 -8.03 24.25 -12.97
CA GLY A 318 -8.99 25.03 -13.73
C GLY A 318 -8.44 26.05 -14.72
N PRO A 319 -9.33 26.69 -15.49
CA PRO A 319 -8.93 27.63 -16.51
C PRO A 319 -8.33 28.86 -15.84
N LYS A 320 -6.99 28.96 -15.88
CA LYS A 320 -6.24 30.09 -15.31
C LYS A 320 -6.85 31.40 -15.79
N LYS A 321 -7.55 32.10 -14.88
CA LYS A 321 -8.03 33.47 -15.08
C LYS A 321 -6.79 34.29 -15.44
N LYS A 322 -6.62 34.63 -16.73
CA LYS A 322 -5.58 35.58 -17.19
C LYS A 322 -5.68 36.84 -16.32
N ALA A 323 -4.57 37.54 -16.12
CA ALA A 323 -4.48 38.67 -15.20
C ALA A 323 -5.25 39.94 -15.68
N THR A 324 -6.57 39.83 -15.84
CA THR A 324 -7.51 40.90 -16.23
C THR A 324 -7.66 41.99 -15.15
N LYS A 325 -6.75 42.05 -14.17
CA LYS A 325 -6.59 43.18 -13.25
C LYS A 325 -5.56 44.20 -13.74
N GLN A 326 -4.55 43.79 -14.52
CA GLN A 326 -3.52 44.69 -15.03
C GLN A 326 -3.98 45.58 -16.21
N ILE A 327 -5.02 45.16 -16.94
CA ILE A 327 -5.52 45.83 -18.16
C ILE A 327 -6.64 46.84 -17.84
N ILE A 328 -7.45 46.60 -16.80
CA ILE A 328 -8.51 47.54 -16.41
C ILE A 328 -7.89 48.81 -15.80
N GLU A 329 -6.81 48.66 -15.04
CA GLU A 329 -6.07 49.78 -14.43
C GLU A 329 -5.38 50.66 -15.49
N THR A 330 -4.89 50.07 -16.59
CA THR A 330 -4.30 50.82 -17.73
C THR A 330 -5.30 51.39 -18.74
N LEU A 331 -6.61 51.20 -18.51
CA LEU A 331 -7.68 51.83 -19.29
C LEU A 331 -8.42 52.93 -18.51
N ALA A 332 -8.04 53.19 -17.25
CA ALA A 332 -8.53 54.32 -16.46
C ALA A 332 -7.67 55.58 -16.61
N ASP A 333 -6.41 55.45 -17.04
CA ASP A 333 -5.45 56.55 -17.21
C ASP A 333 -5.45 57.16 -18.64
N VAL A 334 -6.54 57.00 -19.41
CA VAL A 334 -6.64 57.43 -20.83
C VAL A 334 -7.99 58.12 -21.13
N GLU A 335 -8.49 58.91 -20.18
CA GLU A 335 -9.67 59.80 -20.32
C GLU A 335 -9.25 61.29 -20.27
#